data_AF-A0A8H8DJZ2-F1
#
_entry.id   AF-A0A8H8DJZ2-F1
#
_cell.length_a   1.000
_cell.length_b   1.000
_cell.length_c   1.000
_cell.angle_alpha   90.00
_cell.angle_beta   90.00
_cell.angle_gamma   90.00
#
_symmetry.space_group_name_H-M   'P 1'
#
loop_
_entity.id
_entity.type
_entity.pdbx_description
1 polymer ?
#
loop_
_entity_poly.entity_id
_entity_poly.type
_entity_poly.pdbx_seq_one_letter_code
_entity_poly.pdbx_strand_id
1 'polypeptide(L)'
;MHKKEIVEAVTVIEAPPMVIVGVVGYVETPRGLRSLTTVWAEHLSDDVKRRFYRNWYRSKKKAFTKAAKKHADGGKPIVRELERIKKYCSVVRVLAHTQIRKVKIGQKKAHLMEIQVNGGTVAQKVDWARAHFEKAVDVGSVFESDEMMDVIGVTK
;
A
#
# COMPACT_ATOMS: atom_id res chain seq x y z
N MET A 1 -24.88 0.89 -33.99
CA MET A 1 -24.70 2.36 -33.94
C MET A 1 -23.31 2.74 -34.46
N HIS A 2 -22.95 2.40 -35.71
CA HIS A 2 -21.61 2.71 -36.24
C HIS A 2 -21.55 4.17 -36.73
N LYS A 3 -20.51 4.92 -36.32
CA LYS A 3 -20.31 6.35 -36.62
C LYS A 3 -21.52 7.24 -36.27
N LYS A 4 -22.19 6.93 -35.15
CA LYS A 4 -23.23 7.78 -34.56
C LYS A 4 -22.82 8.16 -33.15
N GLU A 5 -23.14 9.38 -32.74
CA GLU A 5 -22.98 9.81 -31.35
C GLU A 5 -23.94 9.01 -30.46
N ILE A 6 -23.43 8.56 -29.32
CA ILE A 6 -24.18 7.83 -28.30
C ILE A 6 -23.96 8.52 -26.95
N VAL A 7 -24.93 8.38 -26.05
CA VAL A 7 -24.85 8.92 -24.69
C VAL A 7 -24.76 7.76 -23.73
N GLU A 8 -23.75 7.77 -22.87
CA GLU A 8 -23.51 6.72 -21.88
C GLU A 8 -23.39 7.34 -20.48
N ALA A 9 -23.93 6.63 -19.49
CA ALA A 9 -23.78 7.02 -18.10
C ALA A 9 -22.40 6.60 -17.59
N VAL A 10 -21.72 7.51 -16.89
CA VAL A 10 -20.38 7.28 -16.33
C VAL A 10 -20.35 7.63 -14.84
N THR A 11 -19.46 6.96 -14.11
CA THR A 11 -19.18 7.27 -12.71
C THR A 11 -17.78 7.86 -12.59
N VAL A 12 -17.67 9.03 -11.96
CA VAL A 12 -16.37 9.67 -11.68
C VAL A 12 -15.92 9.28 -10.28
N ILE A 13 -14.77 8.59 -10.19
CA ILE A 13 -14.15 8.21 -8.93
C ILE A 13 -12.90 9.07 -8.71
N GLU A 14 -12.87 9.85 -7.64
CA GLU A 14 -11.67 10.61 -7.27
C GLU A 14 -10.59 9.67 -6.70
N ALA A 15 -9.46 9.55 -7.41
CA ALA A 15 -8.34 8.69 -7.05
C ALA A 15 -7.07 9.51 -6.73
N PRO A 16 -6.93 10.08 -5.51
CA PRO A 16 -5.70 10.75 -5.14
C PRO A 16 -4.53 9.74 -5.09
N PRO A 17 -3.28 10.16 -5.40
CA PRO A 17 -2.14 9.26 -5.38
C PRO A 17 -1.99 8.53 -4.04
N MET A 18 -1.67 7.24 -4.08
CA MET A 18 -1.47 6.42 -2.88
C MET A 18 0.00 6.44 -2.46
N VAL A 19 0.28 6.36 -1.16
CA VAL A 19 1.65 6.33 -0.63
C VAL A 19 1.98 4.93 -0.15
N ILE A 20 3.08 4.37 -0.65
CA ILE A 20 3.57 3.05 -0.22
C ILE A 20 4.35 3.22 1.09
N VAL A 21 3.96 2.47 2.12
CA VAL A 21 4.52 2.57 3.48
C VAL A 21 5.08 1.26 4.00
N GLY A 22 5.08 0.21 3.19
CA GLY A 22 5.67 -1.06 3.58
C GLY A 22 5.50 -2.16 2.54
N VAL A 23 6.01 -3.35 2.86
CA VAL A 23 5.90 -4.56 2.07
C VAL A 23 5.65 -5.76 2.99
N VAL A 24 4.81 -6.68 2.54
CA VAL A 24 4.45 -7.93 3.19
C VAL A 24 4.86 -9.08 2.27
N GLY A 25 5.64 -10.01 2.81
CA GLY A 25 5.98 -11.25 2.13
C GLY A 25 5.06 -12.39 2.55
N TYR A 26 4.53 -13.13 1.58
CA TYR A 26 3.72 -14.32 1.80
C TYR A 26 4.46 -15.58 1.35
N VAL A 27 4.48 -16.57 2.21
CA VAL A 27 4.98 -17.92 1.91
C VAL A 27 3.82 -18.84 1.63
N GLU A 28 3.98 -19.71 0.64
CA GLU A 28 3.03 -20.78 0.36
C GLU A 28 3.23 -21.94 1.32
N THR A 29 2.15 -22.38 1.94
CA THR A 29 2.11 -23.55 2.81
C THR A 29 1.05 -24.51 2.29
N PRO A 30 1.05 -25.79 2.70
CA PRO A 30 -0.01 -26.73 2.32
C PRO A 30 -1.43 -26.29 2.70
N ARG A 31 -1.56 -25.30 3.60
CA ARG A 31 -2.83 -24.70 4.04
C ARG A 31 -3.15 -23.36 3.35
N GLY A 32 -2.38 -22.99 2.32
CA GLY A 32 -2.49 -21.72 1.62
C GLY A 32 -1.41 -20.71 2.01
N LEU A 33 -1.61 -19.46 1.59
CA LEU A 33 -0.66 -18.37 1.81
C LEU A 33 -0.65 -17.91 3.27
N ARG A 34 0.56 -17.73 3.82
CA ARG A 34 0.78 -17.19 5.17
C ARG A 34 1.74 -16.01 5.12
N SER A 35 1.41 -14.92 5.78
CA SER A 35 2.34 -13.80 5.92
C SER A 35 3.56 -14.23 6.73
N LEU A 36 4.74 -14.07 6.15
CA LEU A 36 6.00 -14.40 6.80
C LEU A 36 6.46 -13.20 7.63
N THR A 37 6.65 -12.06 6.96
CA THR A 37 7.20 -10.84 7.56
C THR A 37 6.64 -9.60 6.86
N THR A 38 6.59 -8.50 7.62
CA THR A 38 6.19 -7.17 7.14
C THR A 38 7.28 -6.18 7.45
N VAL A 39 7.73 -5.44 6.45
CA VAL A 39 8.70 -4.37 6.57
C VAL A 39 8.00 -3.05 6.32
N TRP A 40 8.21 -2.07 7.20
CA TRP A 40 7.62 -0.74 7.12
C TRP A 40 8.66 0.31 6.71
N ALA A 41 8.17 1.37 6.08
CA ALA A 41 8.90 2.61 5.84
C ALA A 41 9.39 3.24 7.14
N GLU A 42 10.33 4.19 7.03
CA GLU A 42 10.93 4.84 8.18
C GLU A 42 9.99 5.91 8.75
N HIS A 43 9.47 6.76 7.87
CA HIS A 43 8.58 7.85 8.22
C HIS A 43 7.16 7.59 7.71
N LEU A 44 6.26 7.31 8.66
CA LEU A 44 4.83 7.18 8.37
C LEU A 44 4.11 8.50 8.66
N SER A 45 3.24 8.89 7.73
CA SER A 45 2.36 10.05 7.88
C SER A 45 1.39 9.89 9.06
N ASP A 46 0.93 11.00 9.61
CA ASP A 46 -0.08 10.99 10.68
C ASP A 46 -1.42 10.39 10.23
N ASP A 47 -1.72 10.47 8.94
CA ASP A 47 -2.98 9.98 8.36
C ASP A 47 -3.07 8.45 8.42
N VAL A 48 -1.96 7.75 8.17
CA VAL A 48 -1.87 6.29 8.36
C VAL A 48 -1.67 5.93 9.82
N LYS A 49 -0.90 6.69 10.60
CA LYS A 49 -0.77 6.46 12.06
C LYS A 49 -2.13 6.51 12.76
N ARG A 50 -3.03 7.40 12.34
CA ARG A 50 -4.43 7.47 12.82
C ARG A 50 -5.20 6.17 12.63
N ARG A 51 -4.89 5.35 11.62
CA ARG A 51 -5.56 4.06 11.40
C ARG A 51 -5.34 3.10 12.57
N PHE A 52 -4.20 3.19 13.24
CA PHE A 52 -3.83 2.37 14.40
C PHE A 52 -4.40 2.85 15.74
N TYR A 53 -5.17 3.94 15.75
CA TYR A 53 -5.82 4.44 16.97
C TYR A 53 -7.32 4.58 16.77
N ARG A 54 -8.09 4.08 17.74
CA ARG A 54 -9.50 4.45 17.87
C ARG A 54 -9.63 5.90 18.33
N ASN A 55 -8.94 6.25 19.42
CA ASN A 55 -8.96 7.59 20.02
C ASN A 55 -7.64 8.34 19.78
N TRP A 56 -7.50 8.99 18.62
CA TRP A 56 -6.26 9.67 18.24
C TRP A 56 -5.89 10.84 19.17
N TYR A 57 -6.85 11.64 19.60
CA TYR A 57 -6.59 12.86 20.37
C TYR A 57 -6.09 12.59 21.80
N ARG A 58 -6.54 11.49 22.42
CA ARG A 58 -6.09 11.05 23.77
C ARG A 58 -4.83 10.19 23.74
N SER A 59 -4.38 9.75 22.57
CA SER A 59 -3.24 8.85 22.51
C SER A 59 -1.91 9.60 22.64
N LYS A 60 -0.88 8.91 23.13
CA LYS A 60 0.50 9.40 23.13
C LYS A 60 1.16 9.35 21.74
N LYS A 61 0.42 8.90 20.71
CA LYS A 61 0.87 8.79 19.30
C LYS A 61 2.21 8.07 19.12
N LYS A 62 2.45 7.01 19.89
CA LYS A 62 3.73 6.25 19.89
C LYS A 62 3.84 5.17 18.81
N ALA A 63 2.92 5.12 17.85
CA ALA A 63 2.92 4.11 16.80
C ALA A 63 4.18 4.25 15.94
N PHE A 64 4.84 3.13 15.66
CA PHE A 64 6.08 3.04 14.87
C PHE A 64 7.29 3.81 15.41
N THR A 65 7.22 4.44 16.59
CA THR A 65 8.36 5.16 17.18
C THR A 65 9.61 4.28 17.40
N LYS A 66 9.42 3.05 17.88
CA LYS A 66 10.52 2.07 18.01
C LYS A 66 10.96 1.49 16.67
N ALA A 67 10.05 1.40 15.70
CA ALA A 67 10.35 0.88 14.37
C ALA A 67 11.22 1.87 13.57
N ALA A 68 10.89 3.16 13.62
CA ALA A 68 11.71 4.22 13.04
C ALA A 68 13.14 4.23 13.62
N LYS A 69 13.29 4.01 14.94
CA LYS A 69 14.62 3.88 15.56
C LYS A 69 15.46 2.75 14.95
N LYS A 70 14.86 1.64 14.52
CA LYS A 70 15.61 0.55 13.87
C LYS A 70 16.22 0.95 12.53
N HIS A 71 15.65 1.94 11.83
CA HIS A 71 16.25 2.51 10.63
C HIS A 71 17.44 3.40 11.02
N ALA A 72 17.29 4.23 12.06
CA ALA A 72 18.37 5.07 12.59
C ALA A 72 19.56 4.26 13.16
N ASP A 73 19.30 3.12 13.81
CA ASP A 73 20.32 2.24 14.40
C ASP A 73 21.01 1.33 13.35
N GLY A 74 21.18 1.83 12.13
CA GLY A 74 21.95 1.20 11.06
C GLY A 74 21.18 0.22 10.16
N GLY A 75 19.86 0.11 10.29
CA GLY A 75 18.99 -0.57 9.31
C GLY A 75 19.20 -2.08 9.09
N LYS A 76 20.21 -2.70 9.72
CA LYS A 76 20.53 -4.13 9.56
C LYS A 76 19.33 -5.07 9.77
N PRO A 77 18.46 -4.85 10.79
CA PRO A 77 17.28 -5.68 10.96
C PRO A 77 16.32 -5.59 9.77
N ILE A 78 16.17 -4.41 9.16
CA ILE A 78 15.29 -4.20 8.00
C ILE A 78 15.83 -4.92 6.77
N VAL A 79 17.14 -4.79 6.50
CA VAL A 79 17.79 -5.47 5.37
C VAL A 79 17.63 -6.98 5.52
N ARG A 80 17.86 -7.53 6.73
CA ARG A 80 17.64 -8.95 7.01
C ARG A 80 16.20 -9.40 6.76
N GLU A 81 15.21 -8.60 7.16
CA GLU A 81 13.80 -8.93 6.90
C GLU A 81 13.46 -8.86 5.40
N LEU A 82 14.04 -7.92 4.65
CA LEU A 82 13.88 -7.85 3.20
C LEU A 82 14.51 -9.06 2.51
N GLU A 83 15.73 -9.46 2.88
CA GLU A 83 16.39 -10.67 2.38
C GLU A 83 15.58 -11.94 2.70
N ARG A 84 14.98 -11.99 3.90
CA ARG A 84 14.09 -13.09 4.29
C ARG A 84 12.86 -13.18 3.38
N ILE A 85 12.28 -12.04 2.99
CA ILE A 85 11.20 -12.02 2.00
C ILE A 85 11.71 -12.54 0.65
N LYS A 86 12.86 -12.05 0.18
CA LYS A 86 13.44 -12.50 -1.10
C LYS A 86 13.69 -14.01 -1.15
N LYS A 87 14.09 -14.61 -0.03
CA LYS A 87 14.47 -16.03 0.04
C LYS A 87 13.28 -16.99 0.14
N TYR A 88 12.25 -16.63 0.90
CA TYR A 88 11.21 -17.59 1.30
C TYR A 88 9.81 -17.29 0.77
N CYS A 89 9.54 -16.06 0.33
CA CYS A 89 8.18 -15.68 -0.07
C CYS A 89 7.95 -15.93 -1.56
N SER A 90 6.79 -16.48 -1.90
CA SER A 90 6.33 -16.64 -3.28
C SER A 90 5.56 -15.40 -3.77
N VAL A 91 4.82 -14.76 -2.87
CA VAL A 91 4.00 -13.58 -3.17
C VAL A 91 4.47 -12.38 -2.36
N VAL A 92 4.55 -11.22 -3.01
CA VAL A 92 4.96 -9.94 -2.40
C VAL A 92 3.83 -8.94 -2.59
N ARG A 93 3.39 -8.32 -1.50
CA ARG A 93 2.36 -7.27 -1.50
C ARG A 93 2.91 -6.01 -0.87
N VAL A 94 2.63 -4.85 -1.46
CA VAL A 94 2.95 -3.55 -0.86
C VAL A 94 1.80 -3.08 0.02
N LEU A 95 2.14 -2.40 1.10
CA LEU A 95 1.20 -1.69 1.95
C LEU A 95 1.09 -0.25 1.45
N ALA A 96 -0.07 0.10 0.91
CA ALA A 96 -0.34 1.44 0.39
C ALA A 96 -1.50 2.07 1.15
N HIS A 97 -1.42 3.39 1.37
CA HIS A 97 -2.51 4.13 1.98
C HIS A 97 -2.96 5.33 1.15
N THR A 98 -4.24 5.66 1.25
CA THR A 98 -4.85 6.82 0.60
C THR A 98 -4.37 8.15 1.20
N GLN A 99 -4.28 9.22 0.41
CA GLN A 99 -4.06 10.58 0.89
C GLN A 99 -5.40 11.31 1.14
N ILE A 100 -6.13 10.89 2.18
CA ILE A 100 -7.54 11.26 2.41
C ILE A 100 -7.80 12.77 2.55
N ARG A 101 -6.80 13.55 2.97
CA ARG A 101 -6.92 15.00 3.13
C ARG A 101 -7.08 15.75 1.80
N LYS A 102 -6.68 15.14 0.68
CA LYS A 102 -6.83 15.74 -0.65
C LYS A 102 -8.30 15.80 -1.10
N VAL A 103 -9.10 14.80 -0.69
CA VAL A 103 -10.50 14.56 -1.12
C VAL A 103 -11.52 15.45 -0.35
N LYS A 104 -11.08 16.25 0.64
CA LYS A 104 -11.92 17.20 1.41
C LYS A 104 -13.21 16.65 2.06
N ILE A 105 -13.36 15.34 2.26
CA ILE A 105 -14.55 14.69 2.88
C ILE A 105 -14.62 14.76 4.43
N GLY A 106 -13.78 15.58 5.07
CA GLY A 106 -13.71 15.70 6.55
C GLY A 106 -13.01 14.54 7.28
N GLN A 107 -12.95 13.34 6.69
CA GLN A 107 -12.19 12.20 7.24
C GLN A 107 -10.68 12.47 7.21
N LYS A 108 -10.00 12.23 8.34
CA LYS A 108 -8.54 12.39 8.50
C LYS A 108 -7.78 11.06 8.63
N LYS A 109 -8.49 9.93 8.64
CA LYS A 109 -7.92 8.59 8.82
C LYS A 109 -7.76 7.93 7.46
N ALA A 110 -6.53 7.70 7.02
CA ALA A 110 -6.26 7.07 5.73
C ALA A 110 -6.74 5.61 5.70
N HIS A 111 -7.22 5.12 4.55
CA HIS A 111 -7.44 3.70 4.31
C HIS A 111 -6.10 3.06 3.95
N LEU A 112 -5.78 1.94 4.60
CA LEU A 112 -4.54 1.17 4.39
C LEU A 112 -4.95 -0.18 3.80
N MET A 113 -4.29 -0.59 2.73
CA MET A 113 -4.57 -1.84 2.02
C MET A 113 -3.28 -2.49 1.53
N GLU A 114 -3.34 -3.80 1.30
CA GLU A 114 -2.28 -4.56 0.64
C GLU A 114 -2.59 -4.69 -0.85
N ILE A 115 -1.62 -4.38 -1.70
CA ILE A 115 -1.72 -4.50 -3.16
C ILE A 115 -0.60 -5.42 -3.63
N GLN A 116 -0.93 -6.45 -4.41
CA GLN A 116 0.06 -7.39 -4.91
C GLN A 116 0.93 -6.77 -6.00
N VAL A 117 2.25 -6.98 -5.92
CA VAL A 117 3.17 -6.58 -6.99
C VAL A 117 3.29 -7.73 -7.98
N ASN A 118 2.86 -7.47 -9.21
CA ASN A 118 2.95 -8.41 -10.32
C ASN A 118 4.15 -8.09 -11.23
N GLY A 119 4.58 -9.08 -12.01
CA GLY A 119 5.76 -8.97 -12.89
C GLY A 119 7.11 -9.20 -12.18
N GLY A 120 8.09 -9.67 -12.93
CA GLY A 120 9.46 -9.91 -12.46
C GLY A 120 9.62 -11.00 -11.39
N THR A 121 10.85 -11.15 -10.92
CA THR A 121 11.23 -12.08 -9.84
C THR A 121 10.86 -11.52 -8.46
N VAL A 122 10.73 -12.39 -7.45
CA VAL A 122 10.47 -11.97 -6.06
C VAL A 122 11.49 -10.94 -5.57
N ALA A 123 12.77 -11.13 -5.90
CA ALA A 123 13.83 -10.18 -5.54
C ALA A 123 13.57 -8.78 -6.13
N GLN A 124 13.26 -8.70 -7.43
CA GLN A 124 12.93 -7.46 -8.11
C GLN A 124 11.67 -6.79 -7.51
N LYS A 125 10.65 -7.57 -7.14
CA LYS A 125 9.45 -7.05 -6.48
C LYS A 125 9.78 -6.39 -5.13
N VAL A 126 10.64 -7.02 -4.33
CA VAL A 126 11.08 -6.48 -3.03
C VAL A 126 11.91 -5.22 -3.22
N ASP A 127 12.81 -5.21 -4.20
CA ASP A 127 13.65 -4.05 -4.50
C ASP A 127 12.84 -2.87 -5.00
N TRP A 128 11.88 -3.13 -5.89
CA TRP A 128 10.92 -2.14 -6.34
C TRP A 128 10.11 -1.58 -5.17
N ALA A 129 9.56 -2.44 -4.31
CA ALA A 129 8.80 -2.00 -3.14
C ALA A 129 9.65 -1.12 -2.22
N ARG A 130 10.89 -1.51 -1.92
CA ARG A 130 11.81 -0.72 -1.09
C ARG A 130 12.13 0.64 -1.72
N ALA A 131 12.34 0.70 -3.03
CA ALA A 131 12.59 1.94 -3.76
C ALA A 131 11.38 2.90 -3.77
N HIS A 132 10.18 2.38 -3.54
CA HIS A 132 8.93 3.15 -3.52
C HIS A 132 8.42 3.47 -2.11
N PHE A 133 9.16 3.12 -1.05
CA PHE A 133 8.77 3.54 0.29
C PHE A 133 8.70 5.07 0.39
N GLU A 134 7.61 5.55 0.99
CA GLU A 134 7.29 6.96 1.22
C GLU A 134 7.02 7.76 -0.06
N LYS A 135 7.05 7.10 -1.23
CA LYS A 135 6.73 7.69 -2.52
C LYS A 135 5.25 7.55 -2.83
N ALA A 136 4.73 8.52 -3.56
CA ALA A 136 3.38 8.50 -4.09
C ALA A 136 3.36 7.75 -5.44
N VAL A 137 2.33 6.94 -5.64
CA VAL A 137 2.01 6.24 -6.89
C VAL A 137 0.68 6.79 -7.38
N ASP A 138 0.67 7.32 -8.60
CA ASP A 138 -0.50 7.86 -9.26
C ASP A 138 -1.29 6.78 -10.02
N VAL A 139 -2.55 7.07 -10.32
CA VAL A 139 -3.46 6.13 -10.99
C VAL A 139 -3.03 5.85 -12.43
N GLY A 140 -2.41 6.82 -13.13
CA GLY A 140 -1.96 6.67 -14.52
C GLY A 140 -0.75 5.75 -14.67
N SER A 141 -0.03 5.48 -13.57
CA SER A 141 1.00 4.44 -13.53
C SER A 141 0.46 3.02 -13.34
N VAL A 142 -0.83 2.87 -13.05
CA VAL A 142 -1.47 1.57 -12.72
C VAL A 142 -2.50 1.16 -13.75
N PHE A 143 -3.34 2.10 -14.21
CA PHE A 143 -4.42 1.86 -15.16
C PHE A 143 -4.24 2.73 -16.40
N GLU A 144 -4.70 2.21 -17.53
CA GLU A 144 -4.71 2.91 -18.81
C GLU A 144 -6.13 3.21 -19.28
N SER A 145 -6.27 4.15 -20.22
CA SER A 145 -7.56 4.43 -20.85
C SER A 145 -8.06 3.20 -21.61
N ASP A 146 -9.38 3.02 -21.61
CA ASP A 146 -10.08 1.90 -22.27
C ASP A 146 -9.77 0.50 -21.70
N GLU A 147 -9.14 0.43 -20.52
CA GLU A 147 -8.91 -0.82 -19.79
C GLU A 147 -10.18 -1.29 -19.07
N MET A 148 -10.49 -2.59 -19.21
CA MET A 148 -11.54 -3.23 -18.43
C MET A 148 -11.05 -3.49 -17.00
N MET A 149 -11.78 -2.96 -16.01
CA MET A 149 -11.44 -3.09 -14.60
C MET A 149 -12.61 -3.59 -13.75
N ASP A 150 -12.26 -4.28 -12.67
CA ASP A 150 -13.24 -4.73 -11.66
C ASP A 150 -13.38 -3.70 -10.55
N VAL A 151 -14.62 -3.48 -10.09
CA VAL A 151 -14.93 -2.56 -8.98
C VAL A 151 -15.36 -3.36 -7.76
N ILE A 152 -14.62 -3.22 -6.66
CA ILE A 152 -14.91 -3.87 -5.38
C ILE A 152 -15.29 -2.80 -4.35
N GLY A 153 -16.46 -2.93 -3.73
CA GLY A 153 -16.97 -1.97 -2.75
C GLY A 153 -18.04 -2.56 -1.82
N VAL A 154 -18.59 -1.72 -0.95
CA VAL A 154 -19.71 -2.07 -0.05
C VAL A 154 -20.96 -1.34 -0.55
N THR A 155 -22.10 -2.02 -0.58
CA THR A 155 -23.39 -1.45 -1.01
C THR A 155 -23.91 -0.41 -0.01
N LYS A 156 -24.84 0.44 -0.45
CA LYS A 156 -25.51 1.44 0.39
C LYS A 156 -26.37 0.80 1.49
#